data_AF-A0A1Q4BJS6-F1
#
_entry.id   AF-A0A1Q4BJS6-F1
#
_cell.length_a   1.000
_cell.length_b   1.000
_cell.length_c   1.000
_cell.angle_alpha   90.00
_cell.angle_beta   90.00
_cell.angle_gamma   90.00
#
_symmetry.space_group_name_H-M   'P 1'
#
loop_
_entity.id
_entity.type
_entity.pdbx_description
1 polymer ?
#
loop_
_entity_poly.entity_id
_entity_poly.type
_entity_poly.pdbx_seq_one_letter_code
_entity_poly.pdbx_strand_id
1 'polypeptide(L)'
;MKRFIPFAAALLLSVPTADAGENEVVSWTAFGIGTESCANWQSSDTHKSEGDAWILGFWSALNLASRVDARIDADIDANGIWNNVRDACTKTPAGKLADAVLETYDQMVVRRRGAVDGWTSGALRAR
;
A
#
# COMPACT_ATOMS: atom_id res chain seq x y z
N MET A 1 -49.76 -52.20 -17.26
CA MET A 1 -50.25 -50.80 -17.25
C MET A 1 -49.19 -49.92 -16.59
N LYS A 2 -48.72 -48.91 -17.30
CA LYS A 2 -47.63 -47.98 -16.94
C LYS A 2 -47.99 -47.16 -15.69
N ARG A 3 -47.07 -47.06 -14.73
CA ARG A 3 -47.03 -45.95 -13.78
C ARG A 3 -45.70 -45.23 -13.92
N PHE A 4 -45.82 -44.01 -14.41
CA PHE A 4 -44.76 -43.08 -14.72
C PHE A 4 -44.08 -42.61 -13.44
N ILE A 5 -42.75 -42.61 -13.43
CA ILE A 5 -41.94 -41.94 -12.43
C ILE A 5 -41.61 -40.55 -12.98
N PRO A 6 -42.09 -39.44 -12.40
CA PRO A 6 -41.48 -38.15 -12.61
C PRO A 6 -40.54 -37.90 -11.44
N PHE A 7 -39.32 -38.44 -11.49
CA PHE A 7 -38.24 -37.82 -10.74
C PHE A 7 -37.91 -36.53 -11.49
N ALA A 8 -38.54 -35.45 -11.06
CA ALA A 8 -38.18 -34.11 -11.46
C ALA A 8 -36.69 -33.92 -11.18
N ALA A 9 -35.90 -33.79 -12.25
CA ALA A 9 -34.52 -33.37 -12.16
C ALA A 9 -34.52 -31.91 -11.68
N ALA A 10 -34.36 -31.71 -10.37
CA ALA A 10 -34.06 -30.41 -9.82
C ALA A 10 -32.62 -30.06 -10.24
N LEU A 11 -32.49 -29.32 -11.34
CA LEU A 11 -31.26 -28.61 -11.70
C LEU A 11 -31.02 -27.54 -10.62
N LEU A 12 -30.29 -27.91 -9.57
CA LEU A 12 -29.67 -26.96 -8.66
C LEU A 12 -28.63 -26.20 -9.47
N LEU A 13 -29.00 -25.01 -9.94
CA LEU A 13 -28.04 -24.02 -10.44
C LEU A 13 -27.21 -23.56 -9.24
N SER A 14 -26.11 -24.27 -9.00
CA SER A 14 -25.03 -23.79 -8.15
C SER A 14 -24.48 -22.53 -8.81
N VAL A 15 -24.99 -21.35 -8.43
CA VAL A 15 -24.30 -20.10 -8.72
C VAL A 15 -23.10 -20.10 -7.79
N PRO A 16 -21.85 -20.24 -8.29
CA PRO A 16 -20.73 -19.89 -7.44
C PRO A 16 -20.90 -18.40 -7.14
N THR A 17 -21.23 -18.06 -5.90
CA THR A 17 -20.90 -16.75 -5.36
C THR A 17 -19.38 -16.73 -5.31
N ALA A 18 -18.77 -16.38 -6.44
CA ALA A 18 -17.40 -15.91 -6.46
C ALA A 18 -17.43 -14.65 -5.61
N ASP A 19 -17.15 -14.80 -4.32
CA ASP A 19 -16.62 -13.73 -3.52
C ASP A 19 -15.19 -13.51 -4.04
N ALA A 20 -15.13 -12.91 -5.23
CA ALA A 20 -13.92 -12.33 -5.75
C ALA A 20 -13.71 -11.07 -4.90
N GLY A 21 -13.16 -11.27 -3.70
CA GLY A 21 -12.29 -10.28 -3.10
C GLY A 21 -11.12 -10.12 -4.07
N GLU A 22 -11.33 -9.32 -5.12
CA GLU A 22 -10.29 -8.89 -6.02
C GLU A 22 -9.30 -8.14 -5.14
N ASN A 23 -8.20 -8.79 -4.78
CA ASN A 23 -6.99 -8.06 -4.44
C ASN A 23 -6.61 -7.31 -5.71
N GLU A 24 -7.24 -6.15 -5.91
CA GLU A 24 -6.91 -5.21 -6.97
C GLU A 24 -5.45 -4.86 -6.75
N VAL A 25 -4.57 -5.51 -7.53
CA VAL A 25 -3.15 -5.22 -7.51
C VAL A 25 -3.05 -3.82 -8.08
N VAL A 26 -2.90 -2.83 -7.20
CA VAL A 26 -2.75 -1.43 -7.62
C VAL A 26 -1.50 -1.34 -8.48
N SER A 27 -1.72 -1.31 -9.80
CA SER A 27 -0.65 -1.14 -10.78
C SER A 27 -0.25 0.33 -10.77
N TRP A 28 0.98 0.60 -10.37
CA TRP A 28 1.54 1.96 -10.38
C TRP A 28 2.66 2.04 -11.40
N THR A 29 2.89 3.25 -11.92
CA THR A 29 4.01 3.55 -12.80
C THR A 29 4.62 4.85 -12.34
N ALA A 30 5.91 4.83 -12.01
CA ALA A 30 6.67 6.03 -11.70
C ALA A 30 7.21 6.68 -12.99
N PHE A 31 7.32 8.00 -12.96
CA PHE A 31 7.91 8.82 -14.01
C PHE A 31 8.88 9.84 -13.38
N GLY A 32 9.78 10.41 -14.18
CA GLY A 32 10.75 11.40 -13.71
C GLY A 32 11.77 10.81 -12.74
N ILE A 33 12.27 11.62 -11.80
CA ILE A 33 13.32 11.18 -10.84
C ILE A 33 12.94 9.94 -10.00
N GLY A 34 11.65 9.62 -9.88
CA GLY A 34 11.20 8.37 -9.26
C GLY A 34 11.69 7.09 -9.95
N THR A 35 12.00 7.14 -11.24
CA THR A 35 12.57 6.01 -11.99
C THR A 35 14.09 5.94 -11.90
N GLU A 36 14.72 7.00 -11.41
CA GLU A 36 16.15 7.07 -11.19
C GLU A 36 16.55 6.41 -9.86
N SER A 37 17.86 6.22 -9.67
CA SER A 37 18.36 5.56 -8.46
C SER A 37 18.28 6.45 -7.20
N CYS A 38 18.18 5.80 -6.05
CA CYS A 38 18.33 6.43 -4.73
C CYS A 38 19.64 7.24 -4.60
N ALA A 39 20.72 6.78 -5.22
CA ALA A 39 21.99 7.49 -5.28
C ALA A 39 21.89 8.76 -6.14
N ASN A 40 21.14 8.72 -7.25
CA ASN A 40 20.91 9.88 -8.11
C ASN A 40 20.15 11.00 -7.39
N TRP A 41 19.08 10.66 -6.65
CA TRP A 41 18.35 11.63 -5.84
C TRP A 41 19.27 12.41 -4.89
N GLN A 42 20.26 11.74 -4.30
CA GLN A 42 21.14 12.33 -3.30
C GLN A 42 22.44 12.93 -3.88
N SER A 43 22.61 12.92 -5.21
CA SER A 43 23.90 13.26 -5.84
C SER A 43 24.16 14.76 -6.00
N SER A 44 23.11 15.59 -5.95
CA SER A 44 23.22 17.05 -6.04
C SER A 44 22.04 17.74 -5.37
N ASP A 45 22.18 19.02 -5.03
CA ASP A 45 21.07 19.81 -4.47
C ASP A 45 19.86 19.90 -5.43
N THR A 46 20.13 19.97 -6.74
CA THR A 46 19.07 19.98 -7.77
C THR A 46 18.28 18.67 -7.76
N HIS A 47 18.97 17.53 -7.80
CA HIS A 47 18.30 16.22 -7.75
C HIS A 47 17.60 16.00 -6.43
N LYS A 48 18.19 16.48 -5.32
CA LYS A 48 17.57 16.39 -4.00
C LYS A 48 16.27 17.17 -3.96
N SER A 49 16.26 18.42 -4.43
CA SER A 49 15.06 19.25 -4.49
C SER A 49 13.98 18.63 -5.39
N GLU A 50 14.36 18.09 -6.55
CA GLU A 50 13.41 17.43 -7.46
C GLU A 50 12.83 16.17 -6.82
N GLY A 51 13.68 15.34 -6.23
CA GLY A 51 13.26 14.10 -5.57
C GLY A 51 12.42 14.35 -4.33
N ASP A 52 12.75 15.36 -3.52
CA ASP A 52 11.98 15.73 -2.33
C ASP A 52 10.54 16.11 -2.71
N ALA A 53 10.38 16.92 -3.77
CA ALA A 53 9.06 17.28 -4.31
C ALA A 53 8.33 16.06 -4.91
N TRP A 54 9.05 15.23 -5.66
CA TRP A 54 8.50 14.01 -6.27
C TRP A 54 8.00 13.02 -5.21
N ILE A 55 8.78 12.79 -4.15
CA ILE A 55 8.45 11.90 -3.02
C ILE A 55 7.13 12.35 -2.38
N LEU A 56 6.97 13.64 -2.08
CA LEU A 56 5.74 14.13 -1.44
C LEU A 56 4.52 14.01 -2.37
N GLY A 57 4.70 14.26 -3.68
CA GLY A 57 3.63 14.06 -4.66
C GLY A 57 3.21 12.61 -4.76
N PHE A 58 4.17 11.69 -4.86
CA PHE A 58 3.91 10.26 -4.94
C PHE A 58 3.29 9.72 -3.64
N TRP A 59 3.77 10.16 -2.48
CA TRP A 59 3.19 9.84 -1.18
C TRP A 59 1.73 10.30 -1.05
N SER A 60 1.41 11.50 -1.56
CA SER A 60 0.04 12.01 -1.57
C SER A 60 -0.89 11.14 -2.43
N ALA A 61 -0.39 10.64 -3.57
CA ALA A 61 -1.13 9.71 -4.42
C ALA A 61 -1.36 8.36 -3.72
N LEU A 62 -0.37 7.85 -2.99
CA LEU A 62 -0.50 6.62 -2.19
C LEU A 62 -1.53 6.80 -1.06
N ASN A 63 -1.53 7.94 -0.37
CA ASN A 63 -2.55 8.28 0.62
C ASN A 63 -3.96 8.19 0.02
N LEU A 64 -4.16 8.78 -1.17
CA LEU A 64 -5.45 8.74 -1.87
C LEU A 64 -5.84 7.31 -2.30
N ALA A 65 -4.88 6.55 -2.83
CA ALA A 65 -5.12 5.20 -3.36
C ALA A 65 -5.32 4.15 -2.28
N SER A 66 -4.69 4.30 -1.11
CA SER A 66 -4.61 3.22 -0.11
C SER A 66 -5.96 2.83 0.48
N ARG A 67 -7.00 3.69 0.41
CA ARG A 67 -8.36 3.48 0.98
C ARG A 67 -8.38 3.04 2.46
N VAL A 68 -7.23 2.96 3.12
CA VAL A 68 -7.12 2.63 4.54
C VAL A 68 -7.48 3.90 5.31
N ASP A 69 -8.39 3.82 6.27
CA ASP A 69 -8.65 4.92 7.23
C ASP A 69 -7.38 5.33 8.02
N ALA A 70 -6.28 4.58 7.87
CA ALA A 70 -4.94 4.96 8.29
C ALA A 70 -4.35 6.02 7.34
N ARG A 71 -4.86 7.24 7.44
CA ARG A 71 -4.16 8.45 6.99
C ARG A 71 -2.78 8.51 7.66
N ILE A 72 -1.74 8.10 6.93
CA ILE A 72 -0.37 8.04 7.47
C ILE A 72 0.16 9.44 7.78
N ASP A 73 -0.37 10.42 7.05
CA ASP A 73 -0.11 11.86 7.11
C ASP A 73 -0.57 12.55 8.41
N ALA A 74 -1.38 11.91 9.26
CA ALA A 74 -1.84 12.57 10.49
C ALA A 74 -0.70 12.94 11.47
N ASP A 75 0.38 12.16 11.49
CA ASP A 75 1.48 12.33 12.48
C ASP A 75 2.89 12.33 11.87
N ILE A 76 3.03 12.44 10.54
CA ILE A 76 4.34 12.53 9.89
C ILE A 76 4.42 13.75 8.97
N ASP A 77 5.45 14.57 9.18
CA ASP A 77 5.73 15.72 8.33
C ASP A 77 6.61 15.32 7.13
N ALA A 78 6.84 16.27 6.23
CA ALA A 78 7.68 16.08 5.05
C ALA A 78 9.10 15.60 5.42
N ASN A 79 9.70 16.17 6.48
CA ASN A 79 11.03 15.77 6.93
C ASN A 79 11.07 14.32 7.39
N GLY A 80 10.05 13.89 8.14
CA GLY A 80 9.88 12.50 8.55
C GLY A 80 9.80 11.58 7.35
N ILE A 81 8.99 11.93 6.34
CA ILE A 81 8.88 11.14 5.10
C ILE A 81 10.25 11.04 4.41
N TRP A 82 10.91 12.16 4.12
CA TRP A 82 12.22 12.17 3.43
C TRP A 82 13.29 11.40 4.19
N ASN A 83 13.33 11.51 5.52
CA ASN A 83 14.29 10.79 6.34
C ASN A 83 14.07 9.27 6.26
N ASN A 84 12.84 8.79 6.36
CA ASN A 84 12.56 7.36 6.25
C ASN A 84 12.84 6.82 4.84
N VAL A 85 12.51 7.58 3.79
CA VAL A 85 12.84 7.20 2.41
C VAL A 85 14.35 7.16 2.21
N ARG A 86 15.10 8.11 2.79
CA ARG A 86 16.56 8.09 2.78
C ARG A 86 17.10 6.83 3.47
N ASP A 87 16.55 6.45 4.61
CA ASP A 87 16.95 5.24 5.32
C ASP A 87 16.70 3.99 4.47
N ALA A 88 15.55 3.89 3.81
CA ALA A 88 15.28 2.81 2.84
C ALA A 88 16.30 2.81 1.69
N CYS A 89 16.60 3.98 1.13
CA CYS A 89 17.60 4.16 0.08
C CYS A 89 19.02 3.72 0.49
N THR A 90 19.38 3.78 1.79
CA THR A 90 20.70 3.29 2.24
C THR A 90 20.87 1.78 2.05
N LYS A 91 19.76 1.01 2.08
CA LYS A 91 19.77 -0.43 1.88
C LYS A 91 19.99 -0.82 0.42
N THR A 92 19.57 0.02 -0.51
CA THR A 92 19.66 -0.26 -1.95
C THR A 92 19.92 1.02 -2.75
N PRO A 93 21.15 1.59 -2.70
CA PRO A 93 21.44 2.87 -3.34
C PRO A 93 21.26 2.89 -4.85
N ALA A 94 21.44 1.75 -5.52
CA ALA A 94 21.24 1.60 -6.96
C ALA A 94 19.76 1.31 -7.35
N GLY A 95 18.90 1.04 -6.38
CA GLY A 95 17.47 0.78 -6.60
C GLY A 95 16.72 2.07 -6.93
N LYS A 96 15.53 1.93 -7.52
CA LYS A 96 14.71 3.10 -7.91
C LYS A 96 14.20 3.83 -6.68
N LEU A 97 14.13 5.15 -6.76
CA LEU A 97 13.57 5.98 -5.70
C LEU A 97 12.11 5.59 -5.40
N ALA A 98 11.30 5.31 -6.43
CA ALA A 98 9.89 4.91 -6.25
C ALA A 98 9.73 3.64 -5.39
N ASP A 99 10.62 2.65 -5.58
CA ASP A 99 10.59 1.40 -4.81
C ASP A 99 10.88 1.67 -3.33
N ALA A 100 11.84 2.55 -3.03
CA ALA A 100 12.15 2.96 -1.66
C ALA A 100 10.98 3.71 -1.00
N VAL A 101 10.26 4.55 -1.75
CA VAL A 101 9.07 5.24 -1.23
C VAL A 101 7.95 4.25 -0.91
N LEU A 102 7.70 3.26 -1.76
CA LEU A 102 6.68 2.24 -1.53
C LEU A 102 7.01 1.36 -0.33
N GLU A 103 8.25 0.86 -0.24
CA GLU A 103 8.69 0.09 0.93
C GLU A 103 8.46 0.89 2.21
N THR A 104 8.82 2.18 2.20
CA THR A 104 8.65 3.07 3.34
C THR A 104 7.17 3.25 3.69
N TYR A 105 6.33 3.50 2.69
CA TYR A 105 4.89 3.69 2.86
C TYR A 105 4.25 2.44 3.46
N ASP A 106 4.51 1.27 2.88
CA ASP A 106 3.97 0.00 3.35
C ASP A 106 4.41 -0.32 4.79
N GLN A 107 5.68 -0.07 5.12
CA GLN A 107 6.17 -0.23 6.49
C GLN A 107 5.42 0.67 7.47
N MET A 108 5.11 1.91 7.08
CA MET A 108 4.34 2.81 7.94
C MET A 108 2.88 2.39 8.09
N VAL A 109 2.24 1.88 7.02
CA VAL A 109 0.88 1.32 7.08
C VAL A 109 0.84 0.17 8.08
N VAL A 110 1.77 -0.77 7.96
CA VAL A 110 1.85 -1.95 8.83
C VAL A 110 2.08 -1.55 10.29
N ARG A 111 3.04 -0.64 10.54
CA ARG A 111 3.32 -0.15 11.90
C ARG A 111 2.10 0.50 12.55
N ARG A 112 1.35 1.32 11.80
CA ARG A 112 0.13 1.96 12.32
C ARG A 112 -0.97 0.95 12.60
N ARG A 113 -1.22 -0.02 11.71
CA ARG A 113 -2.21 -1.08 11.95
C ARG A 113 -1.89 -1.85 13.24
N GLY A 114 -0.63 -2.26 13.42
CA GLY A 114 -0.21 -2.93 14.66
C GLY A 114 -0.38 -2.07 15.91
N ALA A 115 -0.15 -0.76 15.82
CA ALA A 115 -0.39 0.16 16.94
C ALA A 115 -1.88 0.28 17.30
N VAL A 116 -2.77 0.38 16.31
CA VAL A 116 -4.23 0.42 16.51
C VAL A 116 -4.73 -0.89 17.11
N ASP A 117 -4.31 -2.03 16.56
CA ASP A 117 -4.69 -3.36 17.05
C ASP A 117 -4.18 -3.61 18.48
N GLY A 118 -2.97 -3.12 18.79
CA GLY A 118 -2.40 -3.17 20.14
C GLY A 118 -3.19 -2.33 21.14
N TRP A 119 -3.61 -1.12 20.75
CA TRP A 119 -4.43 -0.24 21.59
C TRP A 119 -5.82 -0.82 21.86
N THR A 120 -6.50 -1.33 20.83
CA THR A 120 -7.83 -1.95 20.99
C THR A 120 -7.77 -3.22 21.84
N SER A 121 -6.76 -4.07 21.63
CA SER A 121 -6.54 -5.29 22.42
C SER A 121 -6.20 -4.98 23.88
N GLY A 122 -5.42 -3.92 24.14
CA GLY A 122 -5.11 -3.44 25.49
C GLY A 122 -6.34 -2.88 26.21
N ALA A 123 -7.15 -2.09 25.51
CA ALA A 123 -8.38 -1.50 26.05
C ALA A 123 -9.46 -2.54 26.39
N LEU A 124 -9.55 -3.63 25.62
CA LEU A 124 -10.46 -4.75 25.88
C LEU A 124 -10.02 -5.63 27.07
N ARG A 125 -8.71 -5.77 27.31
CA ARG A 125 -8.18 -6.52 28.46
C ARG A 125 -8.23 -5.76 29.78
N ALA A 126 -8.42 -4.44 29.73
CA ALA A 126 -8.47 -3.57 30.90
C ALA A 126 -9.91 -3.38 31.46
N ARG A 127 -10.90 -4.12 30.94
CA ARG A 127 -12.30 -4.11 31.42
C ARG A 127 -12.68 -5.42 32.09
#